data_AF-A0A7W1DCF2-F1
#
_entry.id   AF-A0A7W1DCF2-F1
#
_cell.length_a   1.000
_cell.length_b   1.000
_cell.length_c   1.000
_cell.angle_alpha   90.00
_cell.angle_beta   90.00
_cell.angle_gamma   90.00
#
_symmetry.space_group_name_H-M   'P 1'
#
loop_
_entity.id
_entity.type
_entity.pdbx_description
1 polymer ?
#
loop_
_entity_poly.entity_id
_entity_poly.type
_entity_poly.pdbx_seq_one_letter_code
_entity_poly.pdbx_strand_id
1 'polypeptide(L)' 'MSGMLSAILALISAIIAVFSFLQYQKTAETLYLIGTLIFLLAALGLGAMFLSGRVNKTDDIHITE' A
#
# COMPACT_ATOMS: atom_id res chain seq x y z
N MET A 1 -2.66 17.28 -2.92
CA MET A 1 -3.62 16.60 -2.01
C MET A 1 -3.74 15.09 -2.25
N SER A 2 -3.40 14.53 -3.42
CA SER A 2 -3.56 13.10 -3.73
C SER A 2 -2.64 12.14 -2.94
N GLY A 3 -1.37 12.51 -2.69
CA GLY A 3 -0.42 11.59 -2.04
C GLY A 3 -0.81 11.18 -0.61
N MET A 4 -1.30 12.11 0.21
CA MET A 4 -1.69 11.78 1.59
C MET A 4 -2.88 10.83 1.64
N LEU A 5 -3.83 10.97 0.71
CA LEU A 5 -4.95 10.04 0.58
C LEU A 5 -4.45 8.65 0.14
N SER A 6 -3.55 8.57 -0.85
CA SER A 6 -2.93 7.30 -1.26
C SER A 6 -2.18 6.62 -0.11
N ALA A 7 -1.48 7.39 0.75
CA ALA A 7 -0.81 6.85 1.93
C ALA A 7 -1.80 6.28 2.97
N ILE A 8 -2.88 7.00 3.26
CA ILE A 8 -3.91 6.55 4.19
C ILE A 8 -4.60 5.28 3.66
N LEU A 9 -4.96 5.27 2.38
CA LEU A 9 -5.58 4.10 1.75
C LEU A 9 -4.60 2.91 1.69
N ALA A 10 -3.32 3.13 1.42
CA ALA A 10 -2.29 2.09 1.48
C ALA A 10 -2.21 1.46 2.88
N LEU A 11 -2.21 2.30 3.93
CA LEU A 11 -2.17 1.84 5.31
C LEU A 11 -3.43 1.05 5.69
N ILE A 12 -4.61 1.56 5.36
CA ILE A 12 -5.89 0.86 5.63
C ILE A 12 -5.90 -0.49 4.90
N SER A 13 -5.49 -0.51 3.63
CA SER A 13 -5.41 -1.74 2.83
C SER A 13 -4.44 -2.75 3.45
N ALA A 14 -3.28 -2.30 3.95
CA ALA A 14 -2.32 -3.17 4.64
C ALA A 14 -2.91 -3.76 5.94
N ILE A 15 -3.64 -2.96 6.72
CA ILE A 15 -4.31 -3.44 7.95
C ILE A 15 -5.34 -4.52 7.61
N ILE A 16 -6.17 -4.30 6.58
CA ILE A 16 -7.18 -5.27 6.14
C ILE A 16 -6.53 -6.56 5.62
N ALA A 17 -5.41 -6.44 4.89
CA ALA A 17 -4.66 -7.61 4.41
C ALA A 17 -4.15 -8.47 5.57
N VAL A 18 -3.58 -7.83 6.61
CA VAL A 18 -3.10 -8.51 7.83
C VAL A 18 -4.26 -9.16 8.58
N PHE A 19 -5.36 -8.45 8.78
CA PHE A 19 -6.53 -9.00 9.48
C PHE A 19 -7.12 -10.20 8.73
N SER A 20 -7.26 -10.09 7.41
CA SER A 20 -7.75 -11.19 6.56
C SER A 20 -6.80 -12.39 6.62
N PHE A 21 -5.49 -12.16 6.68
CA PHE A 21 -4.51 -13.25 6.78
C PHE A 21 -4.57 -13.96 8.12
N LEU A 22 -4.72 -13.21 9.21
CA LEU A 22 -4.92 -13.79 10.55
C LEU A 22 -6.23 -14.57 10.63
N GLN A 23 -7.28 -14.11 9.97
CA GLN A 23 -8.55 -14.82 9.90
C GLN A 23 -8.45 -16.10 9.06
N TYR A 24 -7.73 -16.05 7.94
CA TYR A 24 -7.41 -17.23 7.13
C TYR A 24 -6.68 -18.29 7.94
N GLN A 25 -5.69 -17.92 8.77
CA GLN A 25 -4.99 -18.88 9.63
C GLN A 25 -5.90 -19.61 10.62
N LYS A 26 -7.01 -18.98 11.04
CA LYS A 26 -7.96 -19.57 11.99
C LYS A 26 -9.03 -20.43 11.32
N THR A 27 -9.46 -20.04 10.13
CA THR A 27 -10.65 -20.60 9.47
C THR A 27 -10.31 -21.48 8.27
N ALA A 28 -9.10 -21.35 7.71
CA ALA A 28 -8.67 -21.94 6.45
C ALA A 28 -9.60 -21.64 5.25
N GLU A 29 -10.47 -20.63 5.36
CA GLU A 29 -11.41 -20.30 4.28
C GLU A 29 -10.71 -19.53 3.17
N THR A 30 -10.85 -20.04 1.94
CA THR A 30 -10.20 -19.49 0.75
C THR A 30 -10.58 -18.03 0.49
N LEU A 31 -11.77 -17.59 0.90
CA LEU A 31 -12.21 -16.19 0.78
C LEU A 31 -11.28 -15.21 1.50
N TYR A 32 -10.83 -15.55 2.71
CA TYR A 32 -9.92 -14.69 3.47
C TYR A 32 -8.52 -14.65 2.84
N LEU A 33 -8.06 -15.75 2.25
CA LEU A 33 -6.79 -15.79 1.50
C LEU A 33 -6.85 -14.90 0.25
N ILE A 34 -7.95 -14.97 -0.51
CA ILE A 34 -8.18 -14.11 -1.68
C ILE A 34 -8.22 -12.64 -1.24
N GLY A 35 -8.93 -12.34 -0.15
CA GLY A 35 -8.98 -11.00 0.44
C GLY A 35 -7.59 -10.48 0.79
N THR A 36 -6.76 -11.28 1.48
CA THR A 36 -5.37 -10.93 1.78
C THR A 36 -4.59 -10.55 0.53
N LEU A 37 -4.65 -11.35 -0.53
CA LEU A 37 -3.89 -11.09 -1.76
C LEU A 37 -4.33 -9.78 -2.44
N ILE A 38 -5.64 -9.54 -2.55
CA ILE A 38 -6.16 -8.33 -3.18
C ILE A 38 -5.76 -7.07 -2.39
N PHE A 39 -5.96 -7.08 -1.07
CA PHE A 39 -5.62 -5.94 -0.23
C PHE A 39 -4.11 -5.73 -0.09
N LEU A 40 -3.31 -6.79 -0.17
CA LEU A 40 -1.86 -6.68 -0.22
C LEU A 40 -1.39 -5.97 -1.50
N LEU A 41 -1.91 -6.38 -2.67
CA LEU A 41 -1.58 -5.74 -3.95
C LEU A 41 -2.03 -4.27 -3.97
N ALA A 42 -3.22 -3.97 -3.46
CA ALA A 42 -3.69 -2.59 -3.33
C ALA A 42 -2.78 -1.75 -2.42
N ALA A 43 -2.33 -2.31 -1.28
CA ALA A 43 -1.40 -1.63 -0.39
C ALA A 43 -0.05 -1.31 -1.08
N LEU A 44 0.48 -2.27 -1.84
CA LEU A 44 1.73 -2.09 -2.61
C LEU A 44 1.56 -1.03 -3.70
N GLY A 45 0.48 -1.08 -4.48
CA GLY A 45 0.23 -0.11 -5.55
C GLY A 45 0.03 1.31 -5.03
N LEU A 46 -0.80 1.47 -4.00
CA LEU A 46 -1.06 2.78 -3.38
C LEU A 46 0.18 3.32 -2.65
N GLY A 47 0.95 2.45 -1.99
CA GLY A 47 2.20 2.79 -1.34
C GLY A 47 3.28 3.22 -2.33
N ALA A 48 3.43 2.50 -3.44
CA ALA A 48 4.35 2.86 -4.52
C ALA A 48 3.98 4.20 -5.17
N MET A 49 2.70 4.44 -5.42
CA MET A 49 2.21 5.72 -5.96
C MET A 49 2.50 6.88 -5.00
N PHE A 50 2.32 6.68 -3.69
CA PHE A 50 2.66 7.67 -2.68
C PHE A 50 4.17 7.98 -2.66
N LEU A 51 5.01 6.96 -2.73
CA LEU A 51 6.46 7.09 -2.66
C LEU A 51 7.06 7.71 -3.93
N SER A 52 6.52 7.35 -5.10
CA SER A 52 6.95 7.88 -6.41
C SER A 52 6.89 9.42 -6.46
N GLY A 53 5.81 10.02 -5.94
CA GLY A 53 5.68 11.48 -5.88
C GLY A 53 6.61 12.20 -4.89
N ARG A 54 7.32 11.46 -4.04
CA ARG A 54 8.28 11.97 -3.04
C ARG A 54 9.72 11.80 -3.50
N VAL A 55 10.06 10.64 -4.09
CA VAL A 55 11.42 10.36 -4.61
C VAL A 55 11.78 11.32 -5.75
N ASN A 56 10.82 11.63 -6.64
CA ASN A 56 11.05 12.50 -7.81
C ASN A 56 11.30 13.99 -7.47
N LYS A 57 11.17 14.41 -6.20
CA LYS A 57 11.45 15.79 -5.78
C LYS A 57 12.85 15.97 -5.20
N THR A 58 13.57 14.88 -4.98
CA THR A 58 14.92 14.89 -4.39
C THR A 58 16.03 14.97 -5.45
N ASP A 59 15.70 14.74 -6.73
CA ASP A 59 16.67 14.70 -7.83
C ASP A 59 16.80 16.03 -8.60
N ASP A 60 15.94 17.03 -8.35
CA ASP A 60 16.14 18.40 -8.83
C ASP A 60 17.12 19.15 -7.91
N ILE A 61 18.31 18.58 -7.74
CA ILE A 61 19.47 19.36 -7.31
C ILE A 61 19.77 20.25 -8.49
N HIS A 62 19.33 21.50 -8.40
CA HIS A 62 19.77 22.53 -9.31
C HIS A 62 21.29 22.63 -9.12
N ILE A 63 22.06 21.95 -9.98
CA ILE A 63 23.45 22.26 -10.21
C ILE A 63 23.39 23.66 -10.83
N THR A 64 23.41 24.67 -9.96
CA THR A 64 23.76 26.03 -10.30
C THR A 64 25.09 25.99 -11.04
N GLU A 65 25.05 26.34 -12.31
CA GLU A 65 26.19 26.92 -13.02
C GLU A 65 26.79 28.10 -12.23
#